data_AF-A0AAU8LUZ4-F1
#
_entry.id   AF-A0AAU8LUZ4-F1
#
_cell.length_a   1.000
_cell.length_b   1.000
_cell.length_c   1.000
_cell.angle_alpha   90.00
_cell.angle_beta   90.00
_cell.angle_gamma   90.00
#
_symmetry.space_group_name_H-M   'P 1'
#
loop_
_entity.id
_entity.type
_entity.pdbx_description
1 polymer ?
#
loop_
_entity_poly.entity_id
_entity_poly.type
_entity_poly.pdbx_seq_one_letter_code
_entity_poly.pdbx_strand_id
1 'polypeptide(L)'
;MKSLFIAWQDPETRLWYTVGRLTREDGVYRFVYTQGAEATPRFSCLGRMTDLNAEYFSEDLFPLFRNRLLYASRPEYPDYVRWLDMENQNDDPLLLLGRSGGKRATDSLCVFPEPEPDAEGKYSVYFFSHGLRYLDRINLEGIARLQAGDILRLKREDHNEADRFALVLETDEKLKVGYCPRYLNKELRRVQDVTTLRLIVEKVNPEAPLHFRLLCRTSFTLPQGMDLFTSEEYQPLSKVLLAA
;
A
#
# COMPACT_ATOMS: atom_id res chain seq x y z
N MET A 1 -5.87 12.17 10.16
CA MET A 1 -4.91 11.38 10.98
C MET A 1 -3.89 10.80 10.01
N LYS A 2 -2.81 10.11 10.40
CA LYS A 2 -2.09 9.27 9.43
C LYS A 2 -2.18 7.82 9.90
N SER A 3 -2.73 6.98 9.03
CA SER A 3 -2.97 5.58 9.31
C SER A 3 -2.35 4.71 8.21
N LEU A 4 -1.70 3.64 8.64
CA LEU A 4 -1.14 2.62 7.77
C LEU A 4 -1.72 1.28 8.19
N PHE A 5 -2.14 0.49 7.22
CA PHE A 5 -2.40 -0.92 7.42
C PHE A 5 -1.12 -1.74 7.25
N ILE A 6 -1.05 -2.87 7.95
CA ILE A 6 -0.07 -3.91 7.71
C ILE A 6 -0.77 -5.15 7.16
N ALA A 7 -0.35 -5.58 5.97
CA ALA A 7 -0.76 -6.84 5.39
C ALA A 7 0.33 -7.90 5.59
N TRP A 8 -0.11 -9.12 5.89
CA TRP A 8 0.72 -10.32 5.93
C TRP A 8 0.32 -11.25 4.80
N GLN A 9 1.32 -11.73 4.07
CA GLN A 9 1.14 -12.77 3.07
C GLN A 9 1.41 -14.14 3.66
N ASP A 10 0.41 -14.99 3.58
CA ASP A 10 0.53 -16.39 3.92
C ASP A 10 1.58 -17.08 3.05
N PRO A 11 2.66 -17.64 3.63
CA PRO A 11 3.70 -18.31 2.87
C PRO A 11 3.20 -19.50 2.04
N GLU A 12 2.17 -20.21 2.52
CA GLU A 12 1.64 -21.41 1.87
C GLU A 12 0.64 -21.04 0.77
N THR A 13 -0.41 -20.32 1.13
CA THR A 13 -1.52 -20.03 0.20
C THR A 13 -1.27 -18.82 -0.67
N ARG A 14 -0.28 -18.00 -0.32
CA ARG A 14 0.05 -16.71 -0.97
C ARG A 14 -1.08 -15.67 -0.86
N LEU A 15 -2.12 -15.95 -0.09
CA LEU A 15 -3.19 -15.02 0.24
C LEU A 15 -2.67 -13.90 1.15
N TRP A 16 -3.23 -12.72 0.98
CA TRP A 16 -2.93 -11.56 1.81
C TRP A 16 -4.05 -11.34 2.80
N TYR A 17 -3.67 -11.01 4.02
CA TYR A 17 -4.57 -10.62 5.10
C TYR A 17 -4.10 -9.29 5.66
N THR A 18 -5.00 -8.33 5.83
CA THR A 18 -4.71 -7.13 6.60
C THR A 18 -4.79 -7.49 8.08
N VAL A 19 -3.65 -7.47 8.78
CA VAL A 19 -3.52 -8.02 10.13
C VAL A 19 -3.37 -6.94 11.20
N GLY A 20 -3.19 -5.68 10.82
CA GLY A 20 -3.10 -4.61 11.81
C GLY A 20 -3.18 -3.23 11.21
N ARG A 21 -3.34 -2.25 12.09
CA ARG A 21 -3.40 -0.83 11.78
C ARG A 21 -2.48 -0.06 12.72
N LEU A 22 -1.61 0.76 12.13
CA LEU A 22 -0.72 1.70 12.81
C LEU A 22 -1.26 3.11 12.59
N THR A 23 -1.54 3.84 13.67
CA THR A 23 -1.92 5.25 13.62
C THR A 23 -0.89 6.10 14.38
N ARG A 24 -0.82 7.39 14.04
CA ARG A 24 -0.11 8.40 14.84
C ARG A 24 -1.08 9.55 15.16
N GLU A 25 -1.35 9.75 16.44
CA GLU A 25 -2.18 10.83 16.98
C GLU A 25 -1.44 11.50 18.14
N ASP A 26 -1.43 12.84 18.16
CA ASP A 26 -0.79 13.65 19.21
C ASP A 26 0.66 13.25 19.56
N GLY A 27 1.43 12.81 18.56
CA GLY A 27 2.81 12.39 18.71
C GLY A 27 3.00 10.95 19.20
N VAL A 28 1.92 10.23 19.52
CA VAL A 28 1.96 8.85 19.99
C VAL A 28 1.57 7.89 18.86
N TYR A 29 2.37 6.84 18.67
CA TYR A 29 2.04 5.73 17.79
C TYR A 29 1.13 4.75 18.51
N ARG A 30 0.06 4.35 17.84
CA ARG A 30 -0.85 3.30 18.29
C ARG A 30 -0.89 2.18 17.27
N PHE A 31 -0.70 0.94 17.72
CA PHE A 31 -0.87 -0.25 16.89
C PHE A 31 -1.97 -1.14 17.46
N VAL A 32 -2.83 -1.64 16.58
CA VAL A 32 -3.85 -2.63 16.88
C VAL A 32 -3.86 -3.71 15.82
N TYR A 33 -4.19 -4.94 16.19
CA TYR A 33 -4.51 -5.97 15.21
C TYR A 33 -5.91 -5.73 14.64
N THR A 34 -6.11 -6.17 13.39
CA THR A 34 -7.40 -6.13 12.71
C THR A 34 -7.99 -7.53 12.59
N GLN A 35 -9.28 -7.66 12.24
CA GLN A 35 -9.92 -8.98 12.16
C GLN A 35 -9.26 -9.90 11.12
N GLY A 36 -8.57 -9.37 10.12
CA GLY A 36 -7.78 -10.20 9.20
C GLY A 36 -6.64 -10.97 9.86
N ALA A 37 -6.22 -10.62 11.08
CA ALA A 37 -5.28 -11.43 11.87
C ALA A 37 -5.90 -12.77 12.35
N GLU A 38 -7.22 -12.84 12.50
CA GLU A 38 -7.94 -14.06 12.89
C GLU A 38 -8.49 -14.86 11.70
N ALA A 39 -8.38 -14.31 10.48
CA ALA A 39 -8.88 -14.95 9.27
C ALA A 39 -8.18 -16.28 8.95
N THR A 40 -7.02 -16.57 9.56
CA THR A 40 -6.32 -17.84 9.44
C THR A 40 -5.53 -18.19 10.70
N PRO A 41 -5.53 -19.45 11.15
CA PRO A 41 -4.75 -19.89 12.30
C PRO A 41 -3.23 -19.91 12.03
N ARG A 42 -2.79 -19.70 10.78
CA ARG A 42 -1.37 -19.64 10.41
C ARG A 42 -0.71 -18.30 10.73
N PHE A 43 -1.50 -17.26 10.96
CA PHE A 43 -0.95 -15.98 11.36
C PHE A 43 -0.45 -16.05 12.81
N SER A 44 0.63 -15.32 13.10
CA SER A 44 1.17 -15.19 14.46
C SER A 44 1.45 -13.73 14.75
N CYS A 45 1.29 -13.38 16.03
CA CYS A 45 1.56 -12.05 16.54
C CYS A 45 2.95 -11.52 16.11
N LEU A 46 3.02 -10.22 15.89
CA LEU A 46 4.17 -9.50 15.37
C LEU A 46 5.10 -9.05 16.50
N GLY A 47 6.26 -9.69 16.60
CA GLY A 47 7.32 -9.29 17.52
C GLY A 47 6.88 -9.34 18.99
N ARG A 48 6.94 -8.20 19.69
CA ARG A 48 6.58 -8.09 21.12
C ARG A 48 5.08 -7.85 21.36
N MET A 49 4.30 -7.71 20.30
CA MET A 49 2.87 -7.39 20.39
C MET A 49 2.07 -8.70 20.45
N THR A 50 2.17 -9.44 21.56
CA THR A 50 1.77 -10.87 21.63
C THR A 50 0.29 -11.14 21.90
N ASP A 51 -0.50 -10.12 22.20
CA ASP A 51 -1.95 -10.19 22.37
C ASP A 51 -2.66 -9.51 21.19
N LEU A 52 -3.52 -10.26 20.48
CA LEU A 52 -4.30 -9.77 19.34
C LEU A 52 -5.38 -8.74 19.74
N ASN A 53 -5.86 -8.78 20.98
CA ASN A 53 -6.94 -7.91 21.45
C ASN A 53 -6.41 -6.64 22.14
N ALA A 54 -5.09 -6.56 22.38
CA ALA A 54 -4.47 -5.42 23.03
C ALA A 54 -4.23 -4.25 22.07
N GLU A 55 -4.21 -3.06 22.64
CA GLU A 55 -3.75 -1.85 21.98
C GLU A 55 -2.34 -1.51 22.46
N TYR A 56 -1.44 -1.25 21.51
CA TYR A 56 -0.05 -0.96 21.81
C TYR A 56 0.22 0.51 21.55
N PHE A 57 0.92 1.16 22.48
CA PHE A 57 1.27 2.58 22.40
C PHE A 57 2.78 2.77 22.51
N SER A 58 3.31 3.78 21.83
CA SER A 58 4.73 4.15 21.89
C SER A 58 4.93 5.58 21.41
N GLU A 59 5.76 6.36 22.09
CA GLU A 59 6.20 7.68 21.62
C GLU A 59 7.11 7.56 20.38
N ASP A 60 7.87 6.46 20.31
CA ASP A 60 8.70 6.10 19.18
C ASP A 60 7.98 5.17 18.20
N LEU A 61 8.31 5.29 16.91
CA LEU A 61 7.84 4.30 15.92
C LEU A 61 8.32 2.90 16.31
N PHE A 62 7.38 1.93 16.42
CA PHE A 62 7.70 0.57 16.85
C PHE A 62 8.84 -0.05 16.02
N PRO A 63 9.74 -0.83 16.64
CA PRO A 63 10.88 -1.45 15.93
C PRO A 63 10.48 -2.24 14.69
N LEU A 64 9.31 -2.90 14.70
CA LEU A 64 8.77 -3.61 13.55
C LEU A 64 8.64 -2.74 12.30
N PHE A 65 8.18 -1.49 12.47
CA PHE A 65 7.99 -0.53 11.39
C PHE A 65 9.27 0.25 11.11
N ARG A 66 10.01 0.66 12.16
CA ARG A 66 11.29 1.36 12.01
C ARG A 66 12.29 0.56 11.17
N ASN A 67 12.37 -0.76 11.37
CA ASN A 67 13.27 -1.66 10.64
C ASN A 67 12.87 -1.87 9.16
N ARG A 68 11.79 -1.25 8.68
CA ARG A 68 11.37 -1.25 7.27
C ARG A 68 11.74 0.04 6.53
N LEU A 69 12.24 1.03 7.25
CA LEU A 69 12.76 2.26 6.67
C LEU A 69 14.25 2.11 6.37
N LEU A 70 14.67 2.67 5.24
CA LEU A 70 16.07 2.84 4.96
C LEU A 70 16.62 3.95 5.88
N TYR A 71 17.74 3.69 6.55
CA TYR A 71 18.37 4.68 7.42
C TYR A 71 18.91 5.87 6.62
N ALA A 72 18.68 7.09 7.11
CA ALA A 72 19.14 8.33 6.45
C ALA A 72 20.67 8.42 6.30
N SER A 73 21.43 7.68 7.11
CA SER A 73 22.89 7.60 7.02
C SER A 73 23.41 6.74 5.86
N ARG A 74 22.52 6.03 5.15
CA ARG A 74 22.88 5.18 4.02
C ARG A 74 23.20 6.04 2.79
N PRO A 75 24.29 5.79 2.06
CA PRO A 75 24.64 6.53 0.85
C PRO A 75 23.52 6.57 -0.20
N GLU A 76 22.72 5.50 -0.29
CA GLU A 76 21.62 5.34 -1.23
C GLU A 76 20.30 6.01 -0.77
N TYR A 77 20.24 6.61 0.43
CA TYR A 77 19.03 7.24 0.96
C TYR A 77 18.48 8.39 0.09
N PRO A 78 19.30 9.32 -0.45
CA PRO A 78 18.81 10.37 -1.33
C PRO A 78 18.14 9.82 -2.60
N ASP A 79 18.69 8.74 -3.17
CA ASP A 79 18.11 8.08 -4.33
C ASP A 79 16.80 7.39 -3.97
N TYR A 80 16.75 6.70 -2.84
CA TYR A 80 15.53 6.09 -2.31
C TYR A 80 14.41 7.12 -2.15
N VAL A 81 14.66 8.24 -1.47
CA VAL A 81 13.67 9.30 -1.29
C VAL A 81 13.22 9.88 -2.64
N ARG A 82 14.16 10.08 -3.57
CA ARG A 82 13.85 10.54 -4.93
C ARG A 82 12.95 9.56 -5.67
N TRP A 83 13.20 8.26 -5.58
CA TRP A 83 12.36 7.26 -6.24
C TRP A 83 10.93 7.25 -5.70
N LEU A 84 10.77 7.51 -4.40
CA LEU A 84 9.47 7.59 -3.72
C LEU A 84 8.68 8.88 -4.05
N ASP A 85 9.32 9.87 -4.67
CA ASP A 85 8.79 11.22 -4.87
C ASP A 85 8.47 11.93 -3.55
N MET A 86 9.47 11.96 -2.66
CA MET A 86 9.33 12.30 -1.24
C MET A 86 10.37 13.32 -0.75
N GLU A 87 11.11 13.96 -1.64
CA GLU A 87 12.22 14.87 -1.29
C GLU A 87 11.82 15.97 -0.30
N ASN A 88 10.58 16.45 -0.36
CA ASN A 88 10.06 17.53 0.49
C ASN A 88 9.26 17.04 1.71
N GLN A 89 9.17 15.72 1.93
CA GLN A 89 8.31 15.10 2.95
C GLN A 89 8.98 13.86 3.59
N ASN A 90 10.32 13.80 3.54
CA ASN A 90 11.12 12.66 3.98
C ASN A 90 11.40 12.63 5.48
N ASP A 91 10.86 13.58 6.23
CA ASP A 91 10.87 13.68 7.68
C ASP A 91 9.74 12.88 8.34
N ASP A 92 8.68 12.55 7.60
CA ASP A 92 7.57 11.74 8.10
C ASP A 92 7.74 10.24 7.82
N PRO A 93 8.09 9.43 8.84
CA PRO A 93 8.33 8.00 8.66
C PRO A 93 7.09 7.22 8.20
N LEU A 94 5.87 7.66 8.55
CA LEU A 94 4.64 6.99 8.13
C LEU A 94 4.42 7.18 6.63
N LEU A 95 4.72 8.37 6.12
CA LEU A 95 4.57 8.65 4.70
C LEU A 95 5.58 7.83 3.88
N LEU A 96 6.84 7.77 4.33
CA LEU A 96 7.87 6.94 3.72
C LEU A 96 7.51 5.44 3.74
N LEU A 97 6.98 4.93 4.86
CA LEU A 97 6.52 3.54 4.97
C LEU A 97 5.37 3.24 4.02
N GLY A 98 4.35 4.09 4.00
CA GLY A 98 3.20 3.93 3.13
C GLY A 98 3.58 4.00 1.66
N ARG A 99 4.52 4.88 1.28
CA ARG A 99 4.97 5.06 -0.09
C ARG A 99 5.84 3.90 -0.59
N SER A 100 6.76 3.40 0.23
CA SER A 100 7.66 2.31 -0.15
C SER A 100 7.03 0.92 -0.03
N GLY A 101 5.94 0.82 0.71
CA GLY A 101 5.30 -0.44 1.05
C GLY A 101 6.01 -1.20 2.19
N GLY A 102 7.08 -0.66 2.76
CA GLY A 102 7.81 -1.26 3.89
C GLY A 102 8.28 -2.71 3.67
N LYS A 103 8.45 -3.14 2.42
CA LYS A 103 8.75 -4.53 2.07
C LYS A 103 10.17 -4.90 2.49
N ARG A 104 10.33 -6.13 3.00
CA ARG A 104 11.62 -6.72 3.31
C ARG A 104 11.74 -8.08 2.65
N ALA A 105 12.96 -8.48 2.30
CA ALA A 105 13.21 -9.81 1.74
C ALA A 105 13.06 -10.94 2.79
N THR A 106 13.13 -10.59 4.08
CA THR A 106 13.19 -11.54 5.19
C THR A 106 11.82 -11.87 5.79
N ASP A 107 10.75 -11.21 5.33
CA ASP A 107 9.39 -11.46 5.84
C ASP A 107 8.33 -11.31 4.74
N SER A 108 7.10 -11.68 5.09
CA SER A 108 5.94 -11.62 4.22
C SER A 108 5.04 -10.42 4.51
N LEU A 109 5.60 -9.32 5.02
CA LEU A 109 4.82 -8.16 5.44
C LEU A 109 4.92 -7.02 4.42
N CYS A 110 3.80 -6.32 4.24
CA CYS A 110 3.69 -5.11 3.45
C CYS A 110 2.92 -4.07 4.26
N VAL A 111 3.31 -2.81 4.15
CA VAL A 111 2.60 -1.68 4.74
C VAL A 111 1.93 -0.90 3.61
N PHE A 112 0.77 -0.32 3.85
CA PHE A 112 0.09 0.53 2.87
C PHE A 112 -0.78 1.58 3.58
N PRO A 113 -0.98 2.75 2.98
CA PRO A 113 -1.76 3.81 3.60
C PRO A 113 -3.25 3.46 3.62
N GLU A 114 -3.93 3.87 4.69
CA GLU A 114 -5.38 4.11 4.68
C GLU A 114 -5.58 5.52 4.09
N PRO A 115 -6.08 5.65 2.85
CA PRO A 115 -6.20 6.93 2.19
C PRO A 115 -7.30 7.78 2.84
N GLU A 116 -6.98 9.04 3.12
CA GLU A 116 -7.95 10.06 3.54
C GLU A 116 -8.22 11.00 2.34
N PRO A 117 -9.46 11.50 2.19
CA PRO A 117 -9.76 12.51 1.18
C PRO A 117 -9.14 13.86 1.57
N ASP A 118 -8.87 14.71 0.57
CA ASP A 118 -8.55 16.11 0.79
C ASP A 118 -9.78 16.95 1.19
N ALA A 119 -9.59 18.26 1.37
CA ALA A 119 -10.66 19.18 1.79
C ALA A 119 -11.82 19.23 0.77
N GLU A 120 -11.55 18.87 -0.49
CA GLU A 120 -12.51 18.80 -1.58
C GLU A 120 -13.15 17.41 -1.74
N GLY A 121 -12.84 16.46 -0.86
CA GLY A 121 -13.39 15.10 -0.89
C GLY A 121 -12.70 14.17 -1.91
N LYS A 122 -11.56 14.57 -2.47
CA LYS A 122 -10.82 13.79 -3.46
C LYS A 122 -9.75 12.93 -2.79
N TYR A 123 -9.78 11.66 -3.12
CA TYR A 123 -8.76 10.70 -2.69
C TYR A 123 -7.59 10.75 -3.67
N SER A 124 -6.37 10.62 -3.13
CA SER A 124 -5.15 10.40 -3.91
C SER A 124 -4.35 9.25 -3.33
N VAL A 125 -4.22 8.17 -4.11
CA VAL A 125 -3.50 6.96 -3.69
C VAL A 125 -2.29 6.77 -4.59
N TYR A 126 -1.13 6.66 -3.96
CA TYR A 126 0.14 6.42 -4.63
C TYR A 126 0.57 4.97 -4.44
N PHE A 127 1.08 4.35 -5.50
CA PHE A 127 1.61 3.00 -5.43
C PHE A 127 2.61 2.72 -6.54
N PHE A 128 3.57 1.85 -6.27
CA PHE A 128 4.44 1.32 -7.32
C PHE A 128 3.74 0.21 -8.10
N SER A 129 3.97 0.19 -9.41
CA SER A 129 3.56 -0.93 -10.26
C SER A 129 4.26 -2.21 -9.80
N HIS A 130 3.46 -3.25 -9.56
CA HIS A 130 3.94 -4.57 -9.16
C HIS A 130 4.05 -5.52 -10.36
N GLY A 131 4.78 -6.61 -10.15
CA GLY A 131 4.88 -7.68 -11.14
C GLY A 131 5.80 -7.37 -12.33
N LEU A 132 6.59 -6.29 -12.26
CA LEU A 132 7.49 -5.88 -13.35
C LEU A 132 8.51 -6.97 -13.73
N ARG A 133 8.93 -7.82 -12.78
CA ARG A 133 9.82 -8.98 -13.04
C ARG A 133 9.22 -10.06 -13.93
N TYR A 134 7.91 -10.04 -14.15
CA TYR A 134 7.19 -11.01 -14.98
C TYR A 134 6.80 -10.44 -16.34
N LEU A 135 7.14 -9.18 -16.61
CA LEU A 135 6.92 -8.57 -17.91
C LEU A 135 8.01 -9.02 -18.88
N ASP A 136 7.62 -9.19 -20.14
CA ASP A 136 8.59 -9.37 -21.22
C ASP A 136 9.42 -8.09 -21.44
N ARG A 137 10.46 -8.24 -22.27
CA ARG A 137 11.40 -7.16 -22.57
C ARG A 137 10.71 -5.96 -23.25
N ILE A 138 9.73 -6.19 -24.11
CA ILE A 138 9.02 -5.13 -24.85
C ILE A 138 8.24 -4.25 -23.86
N ASN A 139 7.53 -4.87 -22.93
CA ASN A 139 6.78 -4.18 -21.88
C ASN A 139 7.72 -3.40 -20.94
N LEU A 140 8.86 -3.98 -20.55
CA LEU A 140 9.86 -3.29 -19.72
C LEU A 140 10.48 -2.08 -20.42
N GLU A 141 10.84 -2.22 -21.70
CA GLU A 141 11.38 -1.12 -22.51
C GLU A 141 10.32 -0.03 -22.72
N GLY A 142 9.05 -0.39 -22.85
CA GLY A 142 7.96 0.57 -22.97
C GLY A 142 7.71 1.37 -21.68
N ILE A 143 7.88 0.76 -20.49
CA ILE A 143 7.84 1.51 -19.22
C ILE A 143 8.90 2.63 -19.19
N ALA A 144 10.10 2.37 -19.72
CA ALA A 144 11.18 3.35 -19.74
C ALA A 144 10.91 4.56 -20.67
N ARG A 145 9.89 4.46 -21.54
CA ARG A 145 9.47 5.55 -22.44
C ARG A 145 8.34 6.40 -21.88
N LEU A 146 7.71 5.96 -20.79
CA LEU A 146 6.66 6.72 -20.12
C LEU A 146 7.22 7.99 -19.49
N GLN A 147 6.34 8.97 -19.33
CA GLN A 147 6.63 10.25 -18.71
C GLN A 147 5.65 10.54 -17.57
N ALA A 148 6.07 11.37 -16.61
CA ALA A 148 5.17 11.86 -15.57
C ALA A 148 3.97 12.56 -16.21
N GLY A 149 2.76 12.23 -15.75
CA GLY A 149 1.51 12.72 -16.29
C GLY A 149 0.84 11.82 -17.33
N ASP A 150 1.56 10.84 -17.89
CA ASP A 150 0.98 9.86 -18.82
C ASP A 150 -0.21 9.14 -18.17
N ILE A 151 -1.28 8.98 -18.93
CA ILE A 151 -2.50 8.32 -18.46
C ILE A 151 -2.33 6.82 -18.61
N LEU A 152 -2.70 6.09 -17.56
CA LEU A 152 -2.79 4.63 -17.58
C LEU A 152 -4.24 4.20 -17.34
N ARG A 153 -4.55 3.00 -17.80
CA ARG A 153 -5.82 2.32 -17.52
C ARG A 153 -5.62 1.26 -16.45
N LEU A 154 -6.56 1.22 -15.52
CA LEU A 154 -6.67 0.17 -14.52
C LEU A 154 -7.72 -0.83 -15.00
N LYS A 155 -7.31 -2.02 -15.42
CA LYS A 155 -8.18 -3.00 -16.09
C LYS A 155 -8.35 -4.26 -15.26
N ARG A 156 -9.58 -4.74 -15.14
CA ARG A 156 -9.92 -5.99 -14.46
C ARG A 156 -9.39 -7.19 -15.26
N GLU A 157 -8.69 -8.08 -14.56
CA GLU A 157 -8.25 -9.38 -15.09
C GLU A 157 -8.91 -10.50 -14.27
N ASP A 158 -10.20 -10.74 -14.51
CA ASP A 158 -11.06 -11.59 -13.66
C ASP A 158 -10.67 -13.08 -13.66
N HIS A 159 -9.89 -13.50 -14.65
CA HIS A 159 -9.39 -14.86 -14.79
C HIS A 159 -7.93 -15.01 -14.34
N ASN A 160 -7.40 -14.06 -13.57
CA ASN A 160 -6.05 -14.18 -13.02
C ASN A 160 -6.00 -15.29 -11.96
N GLU A 161 -5.18 -16.32 -12.22
CA GLU A 161 -5.06 -17.51 -11.35
C GLU A 161 -4.55 -17.18 -9.94
N ALA A 162 -3.77 -16.10 -9.80
CA ALA A 162 -3.15 -15.75 -8.54
C ALA A 162 -4.00 -14.77 -7.71
N ASP A 163 -4.89 -14.00 -8.32
CA ASP A 163 -5.82 -13.07 -7.66
C ASP A 163 -7.04 -12.78 -8.52
N ARG A 164 -8.21 -13.28 -8.13
CA ARG A 164 -9.47 -12.99 -8.82
C ARG A 164 -9.83 -11.49 -8.88
N PHE A 165 -9.21 -10.67 -8.03
CA PHE A 165 -9.38 -9.23 -8.02
C PHE A 165 -8.29 -8.48 -8.77
N ALA A 166 -7.39 -9.16 -9.49
CA ALA A 166 -6.27 -8.53 -10.17
C ALA A 166 -6.68 -7.33 -11.04
N LEU A 167 -5.91 -6.25 -10.92
CA LEU A 167 -6.02 -5.06 -11.75
C LEU A 167 -4.69 -4.85 -12.48
N VAL A 168 -4.75 -4.93 -13.81
CA VAL A 168 -3.61 -4.69 -14.71
C VAL A 168 -3.50 -3.19 -14.97
N LEU A 169 -2.27 -2.69 -15.03
CA LEU A 169 -1.95 -1.34 -15.49
C LEU A 169 -1.59 -1.43 -16.98
N GLU A 170 -2.33 -0.73 -17.83
CA GLU A 170 -2.08 -0.69 -19.29
C GLU A 170 -1.97 0.75 -19.79
N THR A 171 -1.13 1.00 -20.80
CA THR A 171 -1.14 2.27 -21.55
C THR A 171 -2.34 2.34 -22.50
N ASP A 172 -2.52 3.48 -23.17
CA ASP A 172 -3.58 3.62 -24.17
C ASP A 172 -3.40 2.68 -25.37
N GLU A 173 -2.15 2.38 -25.74
CA GLU A 173 -1.74 1.39 -26.75
C GLU A 173 -1.84 -0.06 -26.27
N LYS A 174 -2.42 -0.29 -25.08
CA LYS A 174 -2.57 -1.61 -24.45
C LYS A 174 -1.25 -2.28 -24.10
N LEU A 175 -0.18 -1.50 -23.92
CA LEU A 175 1.07 -2.02 -23.38
C LEU A 175 0.88 -2.30 -21.88
N LYS A 176 1.20 -3.51 -21.43
CA LYS A 176 1.08 -3.89 -20.03
C LYS A 176 2.27 -3.37 -19.24
N VAL A 177 2.00 -2.48 -18.28
CA VAL A 177 3.04 -1.82 -17.47
C VAL A 177 3.04 -2.31 -16.02
N GLY A 178 2.45 -3.50 -15.79
CA GLY A 178 2.45 -4.23 -14.53
C GLY A 178 1.07 -4.31 -13.91
N TYR A 179 1.03 -4.34 -12.59
CA TYR A 179 -0.18 -4.59 -11.80
C TYR A 179 -0.33 -3.60 -10.66
N CYS A 180 -1.58 -3.30 -10.32
CA CYS A 180 -1.89 -2.64 -9.06
C CYS A 180 -1.50 -3.55 -7.88
N PRO A 181 -1.02 -2.98 -6.76
CA PRO A 181 -0.81 -3.77 -5.55
C PRO A 181 -2.07 -4.48 -5.09
N ARG A 182 -1.92 -5.75 -4.71
CA ARG A 182 -3.01 -6.62 -4.27
C ARG A 182 -3.85 -6.03 -3.14
N TYR A 183 -3.23 -5.33 -2.20
CA TYR A 183 -3.92 -4.68 -1.09
C TYR A 183 -4.89 -3.58 -1.54
N LEU A 184 -4.75 -3.04 -2.75
CA LEU A 184 -5.68 -2.05 -3.33
C LEU A 184 -6.73 -2.67 -4.26
N ASN A 185 -6.54 -3.90 -4.73
CA ASN A 185 -7.33 -4.48 -5.82
C ASN A 185 -8.84 -4.52 -5.50
N LYS A 186 -9.22 -5.00 -4.31
CA LYS A 186 -10.63 -5.07 -3.88
C LYS A 186 -11.25 -3.67 -3.82
N GLU A 187 -10.58 -2.73 -3.15
CA GLU A 187 -11.09 -1.38 -2.95
C GLU A 187 -11.17 -0.60 -4.25
N LEU A 188 -10.13 -0.63 -5.10
CA LEU A 188 -10.16 0.08 -6.38
C LEU A 188 -11.17 -0.53 -7.36
N ARG A 189 -11.48 -1.83 -7.27
CA ARG A 189 -12.62 -2.40 -8.01
C ARG A 189 -13.95 -1.80 -7.54
N ARG A 190 -14.19 -1.73 -6.23
CA ARG A 190 -15.39 -1.09 -5.67
C ARG A 190 -15.50 0.37 -6.12
N VAL A 191 -14.38 1.09 -6.17
CA VAL A 191 -14.32 2.46 -6.71
C VAL A 191 -14.75 2.48 -8.18
N GLN A 192 -14.20 1.60 -9.02
CA GLN A 192 -14.59 1.49 -10.44
C GLN A 192 -16.07 1.16 -10.67
N ASP A 193 -16.73 0.49 -9.72
CA ASP A 193 -18.16 0.17 -9.84
C ASP A 193 -19.06 1.40 -9.63
N VAL A 194 -18.57 2.45 -8.96
CA VAL A 194 -19.40 3.60 -8.55
C VAL A 194 -18.94 4.94 -9.09
N THR A 195 -17.68 5.07 -9.51
CA THR A 195 -17.10 6.33 -9.97
C THR A 195 -15.96 6.10 -10.95
N THR A 196 -15.56 7.18 -11.63
CA THR A 196 -14.37 7.17 -12.48
C THR A 196 -13.15 7.47 -11.63
N LEU A 197 -12.12 6.64 -11.76
CA LEU A 197 -10.79 6.93 -11.24
C LEU A 197 -9.86 7.38 -12.38
N ARG A 198 -9.01 8.36 -12.08
CA ARG A 198 -7.94 8.81 -12.98
C ARG A 198 -6.63 8.23 -12.49
N LEU A 199 -6.03 7.35 -13.29
CA LEU A 199 -4.72 6.77 -13.02
C LEU A 199 -3.67 7.42 -13.93
N ILE A 200 -2.56 7.86 -13.34
CA ILE A 200 -1.43 8.42 -14.07
C ILE A 200 -0.10 7.82 -13.62
N VAL A 201 0.90 7.94 -14.49
CA VAL A 201 2.30 7.86 -14.12
C VAL A 201 2.64 9.09 -13.29
N GLU A 202 3.00 8.89 -12.02
CA GLU A 202 3.50 9.97 -11.18
C GLU A 202 5.00 10.18 -11.43
N LYS A 203 5.76 9.07 -11.47
CA LYS A 203 7.22 9.10 -11.66
C LYS A 203 7.72 7.83 -12.34
N VAL A 204 8.66 8.00 -13.25
CA VAL A 204 9.44 6.89 -13.83
C VAL A 204 10.86 6.98 -13.29
N ASN A 205 11.37 5.88 -12.76
CA ASN A 205 12.71 5.77 -12.19
C ASN A 205 13.53 4.71 -12.96
N PRO A 206 14.11 5.01 -14.14
CA PRO A 206 14.76 4.01 -14.99
C PRO A 206 15.90 3.25 -14.29
N GLU A 207 16.71 3.98 -13.53
CA GLU A 207 17.89 3.48 -12.81
C GLU A 207 17.56 2.83 -11.46
N ALA A 208 16.30 2.86 -11.02
CA ALA A 208 15.91 2.30 -9.74
C ALA A 208 15.84 0.76 -9.80
N PRO A 209 15.97 0.09 -8.63
CA PRO A 209 15.55 -1.29 -8.47
C PRO A 209 14.17 -1.52 -9.07
N LEU A 210 13.96 -2.71 -9.64
CA LEU A 210 12.79 -2.98 -10.49
C LEU A 210 11.44 -2.61 -9.83
N HIS A 211 11.29 -2.83 -8.52
CA HIS A 211 10.06 -2.55 -7.78
C HIS A 211 9.79 -1.05 -7.53
N PHE A 212 10.74 -0.16 -7.84
CA PHE A 212 10.60 1.30 -7.74
C PHE A 212 10.55 2.00 -9.10
N ARG A 213 10.54 1.26 -10.23
CA ARG A 213 10.69 1.87 -11.57
C ARG A 213 9.49 2.69 -12.03
N LEU A 214 8.28 2.35 -11.58
CA LEU A 214 7.06 3.00 -12.03
C LEU A 214 6.19 3.32 -10.84
N LEU A 215 6.20 4.59 -10.42
CA LEU A 215 5.30 5.12 -9.41
C LEU A 215 4.05 5.64 -10.10
N CYS A 216 2.90 5.17 -9.64
CA CYS A 216 1.59 5.55 -10.13
C CYS A 216 0.83 6.35 -9.07
N ARG A 217 -0.05 7.24 -9.54
CA ARG A 217 -1.06 7.89 -8.70
C ARG A 217 -2.43 7.66 -9.30
N THR A 218 -3.36 7.19 -8.47
CA THR A 218 -4.78 7.20 -8.79
C THR A 218 -5.51 8.25 -7.96
N SER A 219 -6.47 8.94 -8.58
CA SER A 219 -7.34 9.89 -7.91
C SER A 219 -8.80 9.68 -8.27
N PHE A 220 -9.68 9.84 -7.30
CA PHE A 220 -11.13 9.65 -7.45
C PHE A 220 -11.88 10.37 -6.32
N THR A 221 -13.17 10.57 -6.51
CA THR A 221 -14.10 11.09 -5.50
C THR A 221 -15.17 10.04 -5.28
N LEU A 222 -15.40 9.67 -4.02
CA LEU A 222 -16.42 8.69 -3.65
C LEU A 222 -17.81 9.34 -3.58
N PRO A 223 -18.88 8.59 -3.92
CA PRO A 223 -20.23 9.01 -3.59
C PRO A 223 -20.40 9.21 -2.08
N GLN A 224 -21.33 10.10 -1.69
CA GLN A 224 -21.62 10.37 -0.28
C GLN A 224 -22.01 9.08 0.46
N GLY A 225 -21.44 8.87 1.65
CA GLY A 225 -21.73 7.71 2.51
C GLY A 225 -20.99 6.42 2.12
N MET A 226 -20.06 6.48 1.16
CA MET A 226 -19.16 5.38 0.85
C MET A 226 -17.77 5.64 1.41
N ASP A 227 -17.28 4.70 2.21
CA ASP A 227 -15.91 4.69 2.73
C ASP A 227 -15.13 3.46 2.24
N LEU A 228 -13.83 3.67 2.02
CA LEU A 228 -12.89 2.59 1.72
C LEU A 228 -12.59 1.76 2.97
N PHE A 229 -12.12 0.54 2.77
CA PHE A 229 -11.62 -0.32 3.86
C PHE A 229 -12.65 -0.61 4.97
N THR A 230 -13.93 -0.62 4.60
CA THR A 230 -15.08 -0.84 5.51
C THR A 230 -15.36 -2.30 5.84
N SER A 231 -14.77 -3.27 5.13
CA SER A 231 -14.98 -4.69 5.43
C SER A 231 -14.34 -5.09 6.77
N GLU A 232 -14.86 -6.17 7.37
CA GLU A 232 -14.38 -6.75 8.63
C GLU A 232 -12.85 -6.90 8.70
N GLU A 233 -12.21 -7.32 7.61
CA GLU A 233 -10.75 -7.53 7.51
C GLU A 233 -9.90 -6.35 8.05
N TYR A 234 -10.38 -5.12 7.86
CA TYR A 234 -9.68 -3.88 8.23
C TYR A 234 -10.09 -3.34 9.61
N GLN A 235 -11.14 -3.88 10.21
CA GLN A 235 -11.65 -3.42 11.50
C GLN A 235 -10.75 -3.90 12.63
N PRO A 236 -10.53 -3.10 13.69
CA PRO A 236 -9.71 -3.52 14.83
C PRO A 236 -10.34 -4.69 15.59
N LEU A 237 -9.50 -5.58 16.13
CA LEU A 237 -9.91 -6.61 17.08
C LEU A 237 -10.17 -6.04 18.48
N SER A 238 -9.39 -5.02 18.86
CA SER A 238 -9.56 -4.36 20.14
C SER A 238 -10.98 -3.77 20.23
N LYS A 239 -11.73 -4.24 21.23
CA LYS A 239 -13.02 -3.62 21.57
C LYS A 239 -12.71 -2.49 22.53
N VAL A 240 -12.95 -1.24 22.11
CA VAL A 240 -13.03 -0.13 23.05
C VAL A 240 -14.31 -0.34 23.86
N LEU A 241 -14.16 -0.96 25.03
CA LEU A 241 -15.23 -1.02 26.02
C LEU A 241 -15.29 0.35 26.69
N LEU A 242 -16.22 1.21 26.25
CA LEU A 242 -16.58 2.39 27.02
C LEU A 242 -17.21 1.89 28.33
N ALA A 243 -16.57 2.18 29.45
CA ALA A 243 -17.19 1.97 30.75
C ALA A 243 -18.44 2.88 30.82
N ALA A 244 -19.59 2.27 31.11
CA ALA A 244 -20.85 2.97 31.35
C ALA A 244 -20.81 3.74 32.69
#